data_AF-A0A842WKX7-F1
#
_entry.id   AF-A0A842WKX7-F1
#
_cell.length_a   1.000
_cell.length_b   1.000
_cell.length_c   1.000
_cell.angle_alpha   90.00
_cell.angle_beta   90.00
_cell.angle_gamma   90.00
#
_symmetry.space_group_name_H-M   'P 1'
#
loop_
_entity.id
_entity.type
_entity.pdbx_description
1 polymer ?
#
loop_
_entity_poly.entity_id
_entity_poly.type
_entity_poly.pdbx_seq_one_letter_code
_entity_poly.pdbx_strand_id
1 'polypeptide(L)'
;MNWPEHMFVGALFGIIIALLLQTPAVDSAILVAFASVSALAPDIDHDSSKIRRISNITVPIAAFGFSFASTCTESVMCTLEDLRSVIILGLAITGLYMIVLTFFKPRHRGITHTIFAALIFAAFIYIFSDLNFAFAGFAGYTSHLLADKHIKLA
;
A
#
# COMPACT_ATOMS: atom_id res chain seq x y z
N MET A 1 0.40 -4.50 -18.16
CA MET A 1 -1.07 -4.72 -18.23
C MET A 1 -1.78 -3.43 -17.79
N ASN A 2 -3.10 -3.34 -17.83
CA ASN A 2 -3.83 -2.27 -17.15
C ASN A 2 -4.16 -2.67 -15.69
N TRP A 3 -4.58 -1.72 -14.86
CA TRP A 3 -4.80 -1.96 -13.43
C TRP A 3 -5.84 -3.09 -13.12
N PRO A 4 -6.96 -3.28 -13.85
CA PRO A 4 -7.88 -4.40 -13.56
C PRO A 4 -7.25 -5.75 -13.88
N GLU A 5 -6.44 -5.85 -14.94
CA GLU A 5 -5.72 -7.07 -15.27
C GLU A 5 -4.74 -7.43 -14.13
N HIS A 6 -4.01 -6.45 -13.58
CA HIS A 6 -3.13 -6.69 -12.44
C HIS A 6 -3.89 -7.13 -11.19
N MET A 7 -5.02 -6.48 -10.88
CA MET A 7 -5.90 -6.90 -9.79
C MET A 7 -6.42 -8.32 -9.97
N PHE A 8 -6.79 -8.70 -11.20
CA PHE A 8 -7.28 -10.03 -11.51
C PHE A 8 -6.20 -11.09 -11.31
N VAL A 9 -4.99 -10.86 -11.84
CA VAL A 9 -3.86 -11.77 -11.62
C VAL A 9 -3.49 -11.86 -10.13
N GLY A 10 -3.51 -10.74 -9.41
CA GLY A 10 -3.33 -10.70 -7.96
C GLY A 10 -4.36 -11.52 -7.20
N ALA A 11 -5.64 -11.47 -7.61
CA ALA A 11 -6.69 -12.28 -7.02
C ALA A 11 -6.46 -13.79 -7.25
N LEU A 12 -6.03 -14.19 -8.45
CA LEU A 12 -5.69 -15.59 -8.74
C LEU A 12 -4.55 -16.10 -7.84
N PHE A 13 -3.51 -15.30 -7.64
CA PHE A 13 -2.43 -15.62 -6.70
C PHE A 13 -2.93 -15.66 -5.26
N GLY A 14 -3.83 -14.76 -4.87
CA GLY A 14 -4.50 -14.79 -3.58
C GLY A 14 -5.28 -16.09 -3.34
N ILE A 15 -5.98 -16.61 -4.35
CA ILE A 15 -6.70 -17.89 -4.26
C ILE A 15 -5.70 -19.02 -4.01
N ILE A 16 -4.58 -19.05 -4.74
CA ILE A 16 -3.52 -20.04 -4.56
C ILE A 16 -2.99 -19.99 -3.13
N ILE A 17 -2.67 -18.80 -2.61
CA ILE A 17 -2.18 -18.63 -1.24
C ILE A 17 -3.22 -19.09 -0.21
N ALA A 18 -4.49 -18.69 -0.34
CA ALA A 18 -5.55 -19.09 0.57
C ALA A 18 -5.73 -20.62 0.62
N LEU A 19 -5.66 -21.29 -0.54
CA LEU A 19 -5.72 -22.74 -0.63
C LEU A 19 -4.51 -23.42 0.03
N LEU A 20 -3.30 -22.89 -0.18
CA LEU A 20 -2.07 -23.42 0.43
C LEU A 20 -2.06 -23.26 1.96
N LEU A 21 -2.59 -22.14 2.46
CA LEU A 21 -2.71 -21.86 3.89
C LEU A 21 -3.93 -22.55 4.54
N GLN A 22 -4.78 -23.20 3.74
CA GLN A 22 -5.98 -23.90 4.20
C GLN A 22 -6.90 -23.02 5.06
N THR A 23 -7.02 -21.75 4.70
CA THR A 23 -7.82 -20.79 5.47
C THR A 23 -9.32 -21.05 5.31
N PRO A 24 -10.14 -20.73 6.33
CA PRO A 24 -11.60 -20.72 6.20
C PRO A 24 -12.07 -19.88 4.99
N ALA A 25 -13.28 -20.14 4.49
CA ALA A 25 -13.79 -19.48 3.28
C ALA A 25 -13.83 -17.95 3.39
N VAL A 26 -14.20 -17.41 4.56
CA VAL A 26 -14.26 -15.97 4.80
C VAL A 26 -12.86 -15.36 4.77
N ASP A 27 -11.91 -15.95 5.50
CA ASP A 27 -10.52 -15.48 5.55
C ASP A 27 -9.86 -15.58 4.16
N SER A 28 -10.14 -16.65 3.43
CA SER A 28 -9.71 -16.83 2.05
C SER A 28 -10.19 -15.68 1.16
N ALA A 29 -11.48 -15.29 1.26
CA ALA A 29 -12.01 -14.18 0.50
C ALA A 29 -11.32 -12.85 0.83
N ILE A 30 -11.01 -12.62 2.11
CA ILE A 30 -10.27 -11.43 2.57
C ILE A 30 -8.84 -11.42 2.02
N LEU A 31 -8.12 -12.55 2.11
CA LEU A 31 -6.76 -12.68 1.58
C LEU A 31 -6.72 -12.51 0.07
N VAL A 32 -7.71 -13.03 -0.66
CA VAL A 32 -7.84 -12.84 -2.12
C VAL A 32 -8.03 -11.38 -2.47
N ALA A 33 -8.94 -10.68 -1.77
CA ALA A 33 -9.15 -9.24 -1.97
C ALA A 33 -7.88 -8.45 -1.65
N PHE A 34 -7.18 -8.80 -0.57
CA PHE A 34 -5.94 -8.16 -0.16
C PHE A 34 -4.81 -8.35 -1.18
N ALA A 35 -4.62 -9.57 -1.69
CA ALA A 35 -3.66 -9.88 -2.74
C ALA A 35 -3.98 -9.12 -4.05
N SER A 36 -5.26 -9.02 -4.41
CA SER A 36 -5.74 -8.27 -5.57
C SER A 36 -5.37 -6.79 -5.51
N VAL A 37 -5.59 -6.14 -4.35
CA VAL A 37 -5.19 -4.74 -4.13
C VAL A 37 -3.67 -4.60 -4.04
N SER A 38 -2.99 -5.56 -3.40
CA SER A 38 -1.52 -5.56 -3.26
C SER A 38 -0.80 -5.64 -4.61
N ALA A 39 -1.41 -6.27 -5.62
CA ALA A 39 -0.88 -6.28 -6.98
C ALA A 39 -0.79 -4.88 -7.60
N LEU A 40 -1.50 -3.88 -7.08
CA LEU A 40 -1.38 -2.49 -7.55
C LEU A 40 -0.26 -1.71 -6.87
N ALA A 41 0.29 -2.20 -5.76
CA ALA A 41 1.31 -1.48 -4.99
C ALA A 41 2.56 -1.12 -5.81
N PRO A 42 3.06 -1.95 -6.76
CA PRO A 42 4.24 -1.60 -7.56
C PRO A 42 4.06 -0.33 -8.40
N ASP A 43 2.85 -0.03 -8.86
CA ASP A 43 2.55 1.09 -9.76
C ASP A 43 2.39 2.45 -9.03
N ILE A 44 2.54 2.50 -7.71
CA ILE A 44 2.42 3.75 -6.92
C ILE A 44 3.46 4.82 -7.30
N ASP A 45 4.56 4.41 -7.93
CA ASP A 45 5.64 5.30 -8.39
C ASP A 45 5.43 5.81 -9.83
N HIS A 46 4.37 5.37 -10.52
CA HIS A 46 4.07 5.77 -11.88
C HIS A 46 3.02 6.89 -11.93
N ASP A 47 3.37 8.05 -12.51
CA ASP A 47 2.55 9.28 -12.46
C ASP A 47 1.12 9.12 -12.99
N SER A 48 0.95 8.30 -14.03
CA SER A 48 -0.36 8.09 -14.65
C SER A 48 -1.12 6.88 -14.10
N SER A 49 -0.59 6.18 -13.10
CA SER A 49 -1.29 5.04 -12.52
C SER A 49 -2.49 5.51 -11.69
N LYS A 50 -3.56 4.71 -11.74
CA LYS A 50 -4.76 5.01 -10.93
C LYS A 50 -4.45 4.94 -9.44
N ILE A 51 -3.61 3.99 -9.02
CA ILE A 51 -3.23 3.83 -7.62
C ILE A 51 -2.49 5.08 -7.12
N ARG A 52 -1.58 5.66 -7.92
CA ARG A 52 -0.90 6.91 -7.61
C ARG A 52 -1.89 8.07 -7.41
N ARG A 53 -2.84 8.22 -8.33
CA ARG A 53 -3.86 9.28 -8.24
C ARG A 53 -4.73 9.13 -6.99
N ILE A 54 -5.09 7.90 -6.62
CA ILE A 54 -5.84 7.61 -5.41
C ILE A 54 -4.99 7.93 -4.18
N SER A 55 -3.74 7.44 -4.10
CA SER A 55 -2.82 7.70 -2.99
C SER A 55 -2.59 9.19 -2.74
N ASN A 56 -2.47 10.00 -3.80
CA ASN A 56 -2.32 11.45 -3.68
C ASN A 56 -3.51 12.16 -3.02
N ILE A 57 -4.68 11.52 -2.96
CA ILE A 57 -5.88 12.04 -2.30
C ILE A 57 -6.04 11.38 -0.93
N THR A 58 -5.90 10.06 -0.85
CA THR A 58 -6.16 9.30 0.38
C THR A 58 -5.08 9.49 1.44
N VAL A 59 -3.80 9.63 1.07
CA VAL A 59 -2.72 9.82 2.04
C VAL A 59 -2.83 11.14 2.78
N PRO A 60 -3.08 12.31 2.13
CA PRO A 60 -3.35 13.54 2.87
C PRO A 60 -4.54 13.42 3.82
N ILE A 61 -5.66 12.83 3.38
CA ILE A 61 -6.84 12.63 4.24
C ILE A 61 -6.49 11.77 5.45
N ALA A 62 -5.80 10.65 5.23
CA ALA A 62 -5.33 9.77 6.30
C ALA A 62 -4.33 10.46 7.23
N ALA A 63 -3.45 11.30 6.70
CA ALA A 63 -2.48 12.07 7.47
C ALA A 63 -3.17 13.06 8.42
N PHE A 64 -4.17 13.80 7.92
CA PHE A 64 -4.96 14.70 8.77
C PHE A 64 -5.84 13.94 9.76
N GLY A 65 -6.45 12.82 9.36
CA GLY A 65 -7.21 11.96 10.26
C GLY A 65 -6.34 11.38 11.39
N PHE A 66 -5.15 10.89 11.06
CA PHE A 66 -4.17 10.41 12.03
C PHE A 66 -3.72 11.54 12.96
N SER A 67 -3.37 12.70 12.41
CA SER A 67 -2.94 13.86 13.19
C SER A 67 -4.01 14.33 14.17
N PHE A 68 -5.28 14.30 13.74
CA PHE A 68 -6.42 14.60 14.58
C PHE A 68 -6.56 13.57 15.70
N ALA A 69 -6.58 12.28 15.37
CA ALA A 69 -6.75 11.20 16.33
C ALA A 69 -5.59 11.11 17.35
N SER A 70 -4.36 11.45 16.94
CA SER A 70 -3.19 11.42 17.81
C SER A 70 -3.09 12.62 18.74
N THR A 71 -3.71 13.75 18.38
CA THR A 71 -3.59 15.02 19.12
C THR A 71 -4.82 15.26 20.00
N CYS A 72 -6.02 14.95 19.50
CA CYS A 72 -7.28 15.15 20.21
C CYS A 72 -7.74 13.83 20.84
N THR A 73 -7.05 13.38 21.88
CA THR A 73 -7.22 12.04 22.47
C THR A 73 -8.40 11.94 23.44
N GLU A 74 -8.79 13.03 24.10
CA GLU A 74 -9.80 12.99 25.18
C GLU A 74 -11.21 13.42 24.73
N SER A 75 -11.31 14.26 23.70
CA SER A 75 -12.61 14.68 23.16
C SER A 75 -12.50 15.15 21.70
N VAL A 76 -13.64 15.16 21.01
CA VAL A 76 -13.74 15.73 19.65
C VAL A 76 -13.56 17.27 19.67
N MET A 77 -13.70 17.90 20.83
CA MET A 77 -13.52 19.33 21.00
C MET A 77 -12.04 19.64 21.26
N CYS A 78 -11.26 19.70 20.17
CA CYS A 78 -9.88 20.13 20.21
C CYS A 78 -9.77 21.61 20.61
N THR A 79 -8.75 21.97 21.39
CA THR A 79 -8.42 23.38 21.62
C THR A 79 -7.82 24.02 20.35
N LEU A 80 -7.70 25.35 20.34
CA LEU A 80 -7.01 26.05 19.25
C LEU A 80 -5.53 25.65 19.12
N GLU A 81 -4.88 25.33 20.24
CA GLU A 81 -3.49 24.87 20.25
C GLU A 81 -3.36 23.45 19.67
N ASP A 82 -4.32 22.58 19.98
CA ASP A 82 -4.40 21.23 19.40
C ASP A 82 -4.63 21.31 17.89
N LEU A 83 -5.55 22.16 17.43
CA LEU A 83 -5.83 22.34 16.00
C LEU A 83 -4.57 22.81 15.23
N ARG A 84 -3.79 23.72 15.82
CA ARG A 84 -2.51 24.14 15.24
C ARG A 84 -1.55 22.95 15.09
N SER A 85 -1.45 22.11 16.12
CA SER A 85 -0.62 20.91 16.11
C SER A 85 -1.08 19.89 15.08
N VAL A 86 -2.40 19.66 14.95
CA VAL A 86 -3.01 18.80 13.93
C VAL A 86 -2.65 19.29 12.53
N ILE A 87 -2.75 20.59 12.25
CA ILE A 87 -2.41 21.17 10.95
C ILE A 87 -0.92 20.97 10.64
N ILE A 88 -0.04 21.28 11.60
CA ILE A 88 1.40 21.15 11.42
C ILE A 88 1.78 19.69 11.14
N LEU A 89 1.27 18.74 11.94
CA LEU A 89 1.57 17.32 11.78
C LEU A 89 0.99 16.75 10.47
N GLY A 90 -0.25 17.13 10.13
CA GLY A 90 -0.90 16.69 8.89
C GLY A 90 -0.14 17.17 7.65
N LEU A 91 0.30 18.43 7.66
CA LEU A 91 1.14 18.99 6.60
C LEU A 91 2.54 18.36 6.59
N ALA A 92 3.13 18.05 7.75
CA ALA A 92 4.44 17.40 7.82
C ALA A 92 4.41 15.99 7.22
N ILE A 93 3.42 15.16 7.58
CA ILE A 93 3.26 13.81 7.03
C ILE A 93 2.97 13.88 5.52
N THR A 94 2.06 14.78 5.10
CA THR A 94 1.74 14.96 3.68
C THR A 94 2.96 15.45 2.89
N GLY A 95 3.71 16.42 3.43
CA GLY A 95 4.93 16.94 2.84
C GLY A 95 6.00 15.86 2.71
N LEU A 96 6.21 15.06 3.75
CA LEU A 96 7.13 13.91 3.72
C LEU A 96 6.73 12.90 2.64
N TYR A 97 5.45 12.53 2.55
CA TYR A 97 4.93 11.66 1.48
C TYR A 97 5.25 12.23 0.09
N MET A 98 4.98 13.52 -0.14
CA MET A 98 5.25 14.17 -1.42
C MET A 98 6.74 14.24 -1.74
N ILE A 99 7.59 14.53 -0.75
CA ILE A 99 9.06 14.54 -0.89
C ILE A 99 9.55 13.14 -1.26
N VAL A 100 9.18 12.12 -0.49
CA VAL A 100 9.57 10.72 -0.76
C VAL A 100 9.22 10.35 -2.19
N LEU A 101 7.99 10.62 -2.61
CA LEU A 101 7.57 10.23 -3.94
C LEU A 101 8.16 11.08 -5.07
N THR A 102 8.60 12.31 -4.79
CA THR A 102 9.23 13.18 -5.79
C THR A 102 10.71 12.86 -5.93
N PHE A 103 11.40 12.57 -4.83
CA PHE A 103 12.84 12.29 -4.82
C PHE A 103 13.16 10.84 -5.19
N PHE A 104 12.37 9.88 -4.71
CA PHE A 104 12.49 8.48 -5.12
C PHE A 104 11.78 8.21 -6.45
N LYS A 105 11.34 9.27 -7.15
CA LYS A 105 10.74 9.22 -8.49
C LYS A 105 11.77 8.76 -9.53
N PRO A 106 11.60 7.59 -10.14
CA PRO A 106 12.45 7.12 -11.22
C PRO A 106 11.90 7.57 -12.58
N ARG A 107 12.79 7.77 -13.56
CA ARG A 107 12.40 8.18 -14.92
C ARG A 107 11.64 7.11 -15.72
N HIS A 108 11.77 5.82 -15.40
CA HIS A 108 11.25 4.72 -16.24
C HIS A 108 10.77 3.46 -15.46
N ARG A 109 9.95 3.62 -14.42
CA ARG A 109 9.53 2.57 -13.44
C ARG A 109 10.64 2.19 -12.46
N GLY A 110 10.30 2.15 -11.18
CA GLY A 110 11.23 2.39 -10.11
C GLY A 110 11.61 1.25 -9.22
N ILE A 111 11.96 1.66 -8.01
CA ILE A 111 12.38 0.80 -6.91
C ILE A 111 11.24 -0.16 -6.54
N THR A 112 9.98 0.24 -6.71
CA THR A 112 8.81 -0.61 -6.46
C THR A 112 8.65 -1.74 -7.49
N HIS A 113 9.35 -1.69 -8.62
CA HIS A 113 9.40 -2.80 -9.58
C HIS A 113 10.57 -3.76 -9.29
N THR A 114 10.82 -4.05 -8.00
CA THR A 114 11.90 -4.96 -7.55
C THR A 114 11.36 -6.02 -6.59
N ILE A 115 11.97 -7.21 -6.58
CA ILE A 115 11.66 -8.24 -5.58
C ILE A 115 12.01 -7.73 -4.17
N PHE A 116 13.08 -6.95 -4.04
CA PHE A 116 13.46 -6.36 -2.76
C PHE A 116 12.37 -5.47 -2.18
N ALA A 117 11.71 -4.64 -2.99
CA ALA A 117 10.56 -3.85 -2.56
C ALA A 117 9.36 -4.73 -2.18
N ALA A 118 9.13 -5.84 -2.89
CA ALA A 118 8.10 -6.82 -2.53
C ALA A 118 8.35 -7.44 -1.14
N LEU A 119 9.61 -7.76 -0.82
CA LEU A 119 10.00 -8.28 0.50
C LEU A 119 9.82 -7.24 1.61
N ILE A 120 10.22 -5.99 1.38
CA ILE A 120 9.98 -4.90 2.34
C ILE A 120 8.48 -4.71 2.57
N PHE A 121 7.68 -4.74 1.51
CA PHE A 121 6.23 -4.62 1.60
C PHE A 121 5.62 -5.76 2.42
N ALA A 122 6.04 -7.00 2.19
CA ALA A 122 5.60 -8.15 2.96
C ALA A 122 6.03 -8.09 4.44
N ALA A 123 7.27 -7.67 4.71
CA ALA A 123 7.77 -7.48 6.07
C ALA A 123 6.98 -6.39 6.81
N PHE A 124 6.65 -5.29 6.13
CA PHE A 124 5.78 -4.25 6.68
C PHE A 124 4.40 -4.82 7.03
N ILE A 125 3.75 -5.54 6.12
CA ILE A 125 2.45 -6.18 6.39
C ILE A 125 2.53 -7.12 7.59
N TYR A 126 3.58 -7.94 7.69
CA TYR A 126 3.78 -8.87 8.80
C TYR A 126 3.84 -8.15 10.16
N ILE A 127 4.52 -7.00 10.23
CA ILE A 127 4.63 -6.20 11.47
C ILE A 127 3.27 -5.69 11.95
N PHE A 128 2.37 -5.34 11.02
CA PHE A 128 1.07 -4.72 11.34
C PHE A 128 -0.13 -5.68 11.29
N SER A 129 0.06 -6.92 10.86
CA SER A 129 -1.01 -7.92 10.75
C SER A 129 -0.51 -9.31 11.16
N ASP A 130 -0.42 -10.25 10.22
CA ASP A 130 0.07 -11.60 10.45
C ASP A 130 0.78 -12.17 9.20
N LEU A 131 1.24 -13.41 9.32
CA LEU A 131 1.99 -14.09 8.27
C LEU A 131 1.14 -14.44 7.04
N ASN A 132 -0.16 -14.67 7.21
CA ASN A 132 -1.06 -15.00 6.11
C ASN A 132 -1.25 -13.79 5.19
N PHE A 133 -1.49 -12.61 5.78
CA PHE A 133 -1.55 -11.35 5.02
C PHE A 133 -0.22 -11.00 4.38
N ALA A 134 0.91 -11.26 5.06
CA ALA A 134 2.22 -11.04 4.48
C ALA A 134 2.46 -11.91 3.23
N PHE A 135 2.09 -13.19 3.27
CA PHE A 135 2.17 -14.08 2.09
C PHE A 135 1.22 -13.65 0.98
N ALA A 136 -0.02 -13.31 1.30
CA ALA A 136 -0.99 -12.83 0.31
C ALA A 136 -0.54 -11.52 -0.34
N GLY A 137 -0.03 -10.57 0.45
CA GLY A 137 0.51 -9.31 -0.03
C GLY A 137 1.75 -9.50 -0.90
N PHE A 138 2.70 -10.34 -0.48
CA PHE A 138 3.89 -10.69 -1.26
C PHE A 138 3.53 -11.34 -2.61
N ALA A 139 2.61 -12.31 -2.58
CA ALA A 139 2.16 -13.01 -3.79
C ALA A 139 1.45 -12.04 -4.74
N GLY A 140 0.54 -11.20 -4.22
CA GLY A 140 -0.12 -10.15 -4.99
C GLY A 140 0.87 -9.20 -5.65
N TYR A 141 1.81 -8.65 -4.87
CA TYR A 141 2.86 -7.75 -5.37
C TYR A 141 3.73 -8.40 -6.45
N THR A 142 4.21 -9.62 -6.19
CA THR A 142 5.09 -10.35 -7.11
C THR A 142 4.34 -10.75 -8.39
N SER A 143 3.04 -11.03 -8.30
CA SER A 143 2.20 -11.34 -9.46
C SER A 143 2.17 -10.20 -10.48
N HIS A 144 2.20 -8.94 -10.04
CA HIS A 144 2.34 -7.77 -10.91
C HIS A 144 3.69 -7.76 -11.63
N LEU A 145 4.79 -7.97 -10.90
CA LEU A 145 6.14 -8.00 -11.48
C LEU A 145 6.29 -9.11 -12.54
N LEU A 146 5.72 -10.28 -12.25
CA LEU A 146 5.68 -11.42 -13.16
C LEU A 146 4.86 -11.11 -14.41
N ALA A 147 3.68 -10.51 -14.25
CA ALA A 147 2.80 -10.16 -15.35
C ALA A 147 3.43 -9.14 -16.30
N ASP A 148 4.17 -8.17 -15.76
CA ASP A 148 4.86 -7.16 -16.55
C ASP A 148 6.22 -7.61 -17.12
N LYS A 149 6.68 -8.83 -16.79
CA LYS A 149 7.96 -9.41 -17.24
C LYS A 149 9.18 -8.51 -16.96
N HIS A 150 9.08 -7.64 -15.95
CA HIS A 150 10.09 -6.65 -15.60
C HIS A 150 10.51 -6.83 -14.14
N ILE A 151 10.97 -8.04 -13.84
CA ILE A 151 11.47 -8.38 -12.51
C ILE A 151 12.92 -7.91 -12.38
N LYS A 152 13.16 -6.92 -11.52
CA LYS A 152 14.50 -6.54 -11.07
C LYS A 152 14.77 -7.18 -9.70
N LEU A 153 16.00 -7.65 -9.49
CA LEU A 153 16.39 -8.25 -8.21
C LEU A 153 16.66 -7.18 -7.13
N ALA A 154 17.17 -6.02 -7.54
CA ALA A 154 17.39 -4.82 -6.72
C ALA A 154 17.32 -3.56 -7.61
#